data_AF-A0A4Y2KG60-F1
#
_entry.id   AF-A0A4Y2KG60-F1
#
_cell.length_a   1.000
_cell.length_b   1.000
_cell.length_c   1.000
_cell.angle_alpha   90.00
_cell.angle_beta   90.00
_cell.angle_gamma   90.00
#
_symmetry.space_group_name_H-M   'P 1'
#
loop_
_entity.id
_entity.type
_entity.pdbx_description
1 polymer ?
#
loop_
_entity_poly.entity_id
_entity_poly.type
_entity_poly.pdbx_seq_one_letter_code
_entity_poly.pdbx_strand_id
1 'polypeptide(L)'
;MDSSRSAQRADIQFLRAEGEHTLQIYRRMKEVYGEQVHHIPVVSALSGGTRKHQELTTPWQAHVVTNSATASAVDELIRQNFRIITHEIAVELSISKGTVHHIIHR
;
A
#
# COMPACT_ATOMS: atom_id res chain seq x y z
N MET A 1 -10.39 -2.61 -27.46
CA MET A 1 -9.74 -1.43 -26.85
C MET A 1 -8.28 -1.77 -26.65
N ASP A 2 -7.36 -0.86 -26.98
CA ASP A 2 -5.93 -1.18 -26.95
C ASP A 2 -5.46 -1.29 -25.48
N SER A 3 -5.40 -2.51 -24.94
CA SER A 3 -5.00 -2.81 -23.56
C SER A 3 -3.51 -2.59 -23.28
N SER A 4 -2.83 -1.85 -24.15
CA SER A 4 -1.43 -1.52 -23.98
C SER A 4 -1.20 -0.70 -22.70
N ARG A 5 -0.12 -0.99 -21.98
CA ARG A 5 0.25 -0.29 -20.74
C ARG A 5 0.50 1.20 -20.95
N SER A 6 0.84 1.63 -22.16
CA SER A 6 1.01 3.04 -22.52
C SER A 6 -0.34 3.76 -22.61
N ALA A 7 -1.35 3.13 -23.19
CA ALA A 7 -2.70 3.68 -23.31
C ALA A 7 -3.33 3.84 -21.91
N GLN A 8 -3.29 2.78 -21.10
CA GLN A 8 -3.77 2.83 -19.71
C GLN A 8 -3.07 3.92 -18.87
N ARG A 9 -1.78 4.20 -19.12
CA ARG A 9 -1.04 5.30 -18.46
C ARG A 9 -1.49 6.69 -18.89
N ALA A 10 -1.79 6.89 -20.18
CA ALA A 10 -2.24 8.16 -20.71
C ALA A 10 -3.61 8.54 -20.12
N ASP A 11 -4.53 7.58 -20.06
CA ASP A 11 -5.87 7.77 -19.50
C ASP A 11 -5.82 8.13 -18.01
N ILE A 12 -4.95 7.47 -17.26
CA ILE A 12 -4.68 7.79 -15.85
C ILE A 12 -4.18 9.23 -15.67
N GLN A 13 -3.26 9.68 -16.52
CA GLN A 13 -2.72 11.05 -16.45
C GLN A 13 -3.79 12.08 -16.79
N PHE A 14 -4.65 11.78 -17.76
CA PHE A 14 -5.79 12.60 -18.13
C PHE A 14 -6.78 12.76 -16.97
N LEU A 15 -7.23 11.65 -16.36
CA LEU A 15 -8.17 11.69 -15.23
C LEU A 15 -7.58 12.39 -13.99
N ARG A 16 -6.27 12.28 -13.78
CA ARG A 16 -5.58 13.02 -12.71
C ARG A 16 -5.54 14.53 -13.00
N ALA A 17 -5.40 14.94 -14.25
CA ALA A 17 -5.44 16.34 -14.65
C ALA A 17 -6.85 16.96 -14.54
N GLU A 18 -7.90 16.13 -14.68
CA GLU A 18 -9.28 16.51 -14.37
C GLU A 18 -9.53 16.70 -12.85
N GLY A 19 -8.57 16.39 -12.00
CA GLY A 19 -8.66 16.55 -10.55
C GLY A 19 -9.34 15.38 -9.83
N GLU A 20 -9.51 14.23 -10.48
CA GLU A 20 -10.18 13.09 -9.86
C GLU A 20 -9.36 12.43 -8.74
N HIS A 21 -10.04 11.98 -7.69
CA HIS A 21 -9.43 11.24 -6.59
C HIS A 21 -9.01 9.83 -7.02
N THR A 22 -7.96 9.29 -6.38
CA THR A 22 -7.36 7.97 -6.70
C THR A 22 -8.36 6.81 -6.79
N LEU A 23 -9.37 6.77 -5.92
CA LEU A 23 -10.43 5.75 -5.95
C LEU A 23 -11.42 5.92 -7.11
N GLN A 24 -11.60 7.14 -7.59
CA GLN A 24 -12.45 7.46 -8.73
C GLN A 24 -11.76 7.06 -10.03
N ILE A 25 -10.46 7.34 -10.14
CA ILE A 25 -9.60 6.90 -11.24
C ILE A 25 -9.58 5.36 -11.32
N TYR A 26 -9.46 4.65 -10.18
CA TYR A 26 -9.50 3.18 -10.16
C TYR A 26 -10.84 2.62 -10.69
N ARG A 27 -11.97 3.24 -10.32
CA ARG A 27 -13.29 2.82 -10.80
C ARG A 27 -13.43 3.01 -12.31
N ARG A 28 -13.08 4.20 -12.84
CA ARG A 28 -13.10 4.46 -14.28
C ARG A 28 -12.15 3.54 -15.06
N MET A 29 -10.96 3.27 -14.53
CA MET A 29 -10.01 2.34 -15.14
C MET A 29 -10.56 0.90 -15.21
N LYS A 30 -11.27 0.46 -14.18
CA LYS A 30 -11.92 -0.87 -14.15
C LYS A 30 -13.12 -0.96 -15.09
N GLU A 31 -13.89 0.12 -15.24
CA GLU A 31 -15.01 0.19 -16.19
C GLU A 31 -14.52 0.11 -17.64
N VAL A 32 -13.39 0.73 -17.93
CA VAL A 32 -12.84 0.84 -19.29
C VAL A 32 -12.02 -0.39 -19.70
N TYR A 33 -11.23 -0.96 -18.79
CA TYR A 33 -10.29 -2.05 -19.09
C TYR A 33 -10.65 -3.40 -18.43
N GLY A 34 -11.76 -3.47 -17.68
CA GLY A 34 -12.19 -4.68 -16.96
C GLY A 34 -11.22 -5.12 -15.86
N GLU A 35 -11.10 -6.43 -15.62
CA GLU A 35 -10.08 -6.99 -14.70
C GLU A 35 -8.66 -6.96 -15.26
N GLN A 36 -8.50 -6.64 -16.55
CA GLN A 36 -7.21 -6.55 -17.23
C GLN A 36 -6.52 -5.18 -17.06
N VAL A 37 -6.91 -4.41 -16.04
CA VAL A 37 -6.12 -3.27 -15.56
C VAL A 37 -4.78 -3.83 -15.10
N HIS A 38 -3.78 -3.74 -15.98
CA HIS A 38 -2.43 -4.08 -15.58
C HIS A 38 -2.08 -3.13 -14.45
N HIS A 39 -1.44 -3.66 -13.40
CA HIS A 39 -1.11 -2.94 -12.18
C HIS A 39 -0.19 -1.73 -12.51
N ILE A 40 -0.80 -0.62 -12.88
CA ILE A 40 -0.16 0.55 -13.47
C ILE A 40 0.03 1.61 -12.40
N PRO A 41 1.17 2.31 -12.42
CA PRO A 41 1.84 2.90 -11.28
C PRO A 41 1.25 4.25 -10.84
N VAL A 42 -0.06 4.35 -10.66
CA VAL A 42 -0.67 5.47 -9.91
C VAL A 42 -0.21 5.42 -8.46
N VAL A 43 -0.05 4.21 -7.93
CA VAL A 43 0.44 3.97 -6.57
C VAL A 43 1.92 4.35 -6.41
N SER A 44 2.79 4.07 -7.40
CA SER A 44 4.21 4.44 -7.28
C SER A 44 4.53 5.89 -7.66
N ALA A 45 3.58 6.66 -8.20
CA ALA A 45 3.70 8.12 -8.26
C ALA A 45 3.51 8.79 -6.89
N LEU A 46 2.90 8.11 -5.91
CA LEU A 46 2.82 8.54 -4.52
C LEU A 46 4.05 8.11 -3.69
N SER A 47 4.86 7.19 -4.22
CA SER A 47 6.16 6.80 -3.66
C SER A 47 7.27 7.15 -4.66
N GLY A 48 7.56 8.45 -4.80
CA GLY A 48 8.83 8.95 -5.36
C GLY A 48 9.31 8.26 -6.63
N GLY A 49 8.62 8.47 -7.74
CA GLY A 49 9.05 7.99 -9.05
C GLY A 49 10.28 8.74 -9.57
N THR A 50 11.48 8.40 -9.09
CA THR A 50 12.72 8.80 -9.77
C THR A 50 13.07 7.75 -10.82
N ARG A 51 12.82 8.09 -12.08
CA ARG A 51 13.47 7.42 -13.22
C ARG A 51 14.97 7.70 -13.10
N LYS A 52 15.73 6.70 -12.63
CA LYS A 52 17.19 6.72 -12.69
C LYS A 52 17.61 6.54 -14.15
N HIS A 53 17.85 7.64 -14.85
CA HIS A 53 18.86 7.63 -15.90
C HIS A 53 20.21 7.86 -15.20
N GLN A 54 21.19 7.05 -15.57
CA GLN A 54 22.42 6.82 -14.81
C GLN A 54 23.30 8.07 -14.67
N GLU A 55 23.83 8.24 -13.45
CA GLU A 55 25.16 8.71 -13.04
C GLU A 55 25.05 9.60 -11.80
N LEU A 56 26.01 9.45 -10.89
CA LEU A 56 26.18 10.13 -9.60
C LEU A 56 25.61 9.36 -8.39
N THR A 57 26.50 8.52 -7.86
CA THR A 57 26.74 8.15 -6.45
C THR A 57 25.69 8.62 -5.42
N THR A 58 25.11 7.62 -4.75
CA THR A 58 23.92 7.63 -3.89
C THR A 58 24.03 8.42 -2.57
N PRO A 59 23.02 9.25 -2.26
CA PRO A 59 22.61 9.65 -0.88
C PRO A 59 21.73 8.60 -0.18
N TRP A 60 21.49 7.46 -0.81
CA TRP A 60 20.42 6.50 -0.48
C TRP A 60 20.66 5.68 0.81
N GLN A 61 21.89 5.58 1.31
CA GLN A 61 22.16 4.81 2.54
C GLN A 61 21.85 5.56 3.84
N ALA A 62 21.80 6.90 3.84
CA ALA A 62 21.58 7.65 5.08
C ALA A 62 20.09 7.75 5.47
N HIS A 63 19.17 7.69 4.51
CA HIS A 63 17.72 7.86 4.75
C HIS A 63 16.96 6.55 4.98
N VAL A 64 17.51 5.42 4.50
CA VAL A 64 16.90 4.08 4.70
C VAL A 64 16.96 3.64 6.16
N VAL A 65 17.99 4.05 6.90
CA VAL A 65 18.16 3.70 8.33
C VAL A 65 17.22 4.51 9.24
N THR A 66 16.95 5.78 8.89
CA THR A 66 16.00 6.61 9.66
C THR A 66 14.57 6.10 9.48
N ASN A 67 14.18 5.75 8.25
CA ASN A 67 12.84 5.24 7.97
C ASN A 67 12.64 3.81 8.47
N SER A 68 13.68 2.96 8.52
CA SER A 68 13.54 1.59 9.04
C SER A 68 13.36 1.54 10.56
N ALA A 69 14.09 2.35 11.31
CA ALA A 69 13.93 2.44 12.77
C ALA A 69 12.54 2.98 13.14
N THR A 70 12.07 4.02 12.45
CA THR A 70 10.72 4.57 12.66
C THR A 70 9.63 3.61 12.21
N ALA A 71 9.78 2.94 11.05
CA ALA A 71 8.83 1.93 10.59
C ALA A 71 8.77 0.74 11.55
N SER A 72 9.90 0.31 12.11
CA SER A 72 9.95 -0.76 13.11
C SER A 72 9.28 -0.36 14.43
N ALA A 73 9.41 0.90 14.85
CA ALA A 73 8.74 1.40 16.06
C ALA A 73 7.21 1.40 15.89
N VAL A 74 6.73 1.78 14.70
CA VAL A 74 5.29 1.74 14.38
C VAL A 74 4.79 0.30 14.30
N ASP A 75 5.53 -0.62 13.69
CA ASP A 75 5.18 -2.04 13.62
C ASP A 75 5.11 -2.67 15.02
N GLU A 76 6.07 -2.36 15.90
CA GLU A 76 6.05 -2.84 17.28
C GLU A 76 4.84 -2.31 18.06
N LEU A 77 4.49 -1.03 17.88
CA LEU A 77 3.30 -0.44 18.51
C LEU A 77 2.01 -1.15 18.06
N ILE A 78 1.90 -1.45 16.76
CA ILE A 78 0.77 -2.20 16.21
C ILE A 78 0.72 -3.60 16.83
N ARG A 79 1.85 -4.32 16.90
CA ARG A 79 1.94 -5.65 17.52
C ARG A 79 1.57 -5.64 18.99
N GLN A 80 1.95 -4.60 19.73
CA GLN A 80 1.58 -4.44 21.15
C GLN A 80 0.08 -4.23 21.32
N ASN A 81 -0.52 -3.34 20.54
CA ASN A 81 -1.97 -3.11 20.57
C ASN A 81 -2.75 -4.39 20.24
N PHE A 82 -2.31 -5.17 19.23
CA PHE A 82 -2.91 -6.46 18.93
C PHE A 82 -2.79 -7.46 20.08
N ARG A 83 -1.65 -7.50 20.77
CA ARG A 83 -1.46 -8.37 21.95
C ARG A 83 -2.39 -8.00 23.09
N ILE A 84 -2.57 -6.70 23.35
CA ILE A 84 -3.47 -6.18 24.40
C ILE A 84 -4.92 -6.58 24.07
N ILE A 85 -5.39 -6.26 22.86
CA ILE A 85 -6.76 -6.59 22.42
C ILE A 85 -7.01 -8.10 22.47
N THR A 86 -6.06 -8.91 21.98
CA THR A 86 -6.18 -10.38 22.03
C THR A 86 -6.28 -10.88 23.48
N HIS A 87 -5.56 -10.24 24.41
CA HIS A 87 -5.58 -10.62 25.82
C HIS A 87 -6.86 -10.19 26.52
N GLU A 88 -7.33 -8.96 26.30
CA GLU A 88 -8.60 -8.47 26.84
C GLU A 88 -9.77 -9.34 26.40
N ILE A 89 -9.84 -9.68 25.10
CA ILE A 89 -10.87 -10.59 24.57
C ILE A 89 -10.77 -11.98 25.19
N ALA A 90 -9.56 -12.51 25.38
CA ALA A 90 -9.36 -13.82 26.00
C ALA A 90 -9.84 -13.83 27.45
N VAL A 91 -9.61 -12.75 28.20
CA VAL A 91 -10.06 -12.58 29.59
C VAL A 91 -11.59 -12.42 29.65
N GLU A 92 -12.16 -11.52 28.85
CA GLU A 92 -13.59 -11.23 28.85
C GLU A 92 -14.44 -12.44 28.44
N LEU A 93 -13.97 -13.18 27.44
CA LEU A 93 -14.66 -14.39 26.98
C LEU A 93 -14.25 -15.65 27.75
N SER A 94 -13.28 -15.56 28.68
CA SER A 94 -12.71 -16.70 29.42
C SER A 94 -12.26 -17.85 28.50
N ILE A 95 -11.68 -17.51 27.34
CA ILE A 95 -11.19 -18.46 26.33
C ILE A 95 -9.67 -18.40 26.21
N SER A 96 -9.07 -19.44 25.66
CA SER A 96 -7.63 -19.48 25.47
C SER A 96 -7.18 -18.41 24.46
N LYS A 97 -6.03 -17.78 24.73
CA LYS A 97 -5.38 -16.83 23.81
C LYS A 97 -5.16 -17.44 22.41
N GLY A 98 -4.89 -18.74 22.33
CA GLY A 98 -4.71 -19.47 21.08
C GLY A 98 -6.00 -19.52 20.25
N THR A 99 -7.16 -19.64 20.90
CA THR A 99 -8.47 -19.60 20.24
C THR A 99 -8.74 -18.23 19.63
N VAL A 100 -8.48 -17.15 20.37
CA VAL A 100 -8.64 -15.77 19.87
C VAL A 100 -7.72 -15.52 18.67
N HIS A 101 -6.45 -15.95 18.75
CA HIS A 101 -5.50 -15.82 17.65
C HIS A 101 -5.95 -16.57 16.39
N HIS A 102 -6.49 -17.79 16.55
CA HIS A 102 -7.00 -18.59 15.43
C HIS A 102 -8.27 -18.01 14.79
N ILE A 103 -9.06 -17.22 15.53
CA ILE A 103 -10.22 -16.50 15.01
C ILE A 103 -9.77 -15.24 14.24
N ILE A 104 -8.81 -14.48 14.78
CA ILE A 104 -8.33 -13.24 14.16
C ILE A 104 -7.52 -13.49 12.88
N HIS A 105 -6.76 -14.60 12.82
CA HIS A 105 -5.90 -14.94 11.67
C HIS A 105 -6.54 -15.92 10.66
N ARG A 106 -7.86 -16.13 10.72
CA ARG A 106 -8.62 -16.89 9.71
C ARG A 106 -9.09 -15.99 8.59
#